data_AF-A0A7V9F7Q4-F1
#
_entry.id   AF-A0A7V9F7Q4-F1
#
_cell.length_a   1.000
_cell.length_b   1.000
_cell.length_c   1.000
_cell.angle_alpha   90.00
_cell.angle_beta   90.00
_cell.angle_gamma   90.00
#
_symmetry.space_group_name_H-M   'P 1'
#
loop_
_entity.id
_entity.type
_entity.pdbx_description
1 polymer ?
#
loop_
_entity_poly.entity_id
_entity_poly.type
_entity_poly.pdbx_seq_one_letter_code
_entity_poly.pdbx_strand_id
1 'polypeptide(L)' 'GGQELTFGEIKTPEEVMEEIDTVEAGAVQELARELFREDLLSLALIGPYDDAERFRSLLTL' A
#
# COMPACT_ATOMS: atom_id res chain seq x y z
N GLY A 1 2.94 -1.82 22.46
CA GLY A 1 1.62 -1.40 21.95
C GLY A 1 1.28 -2.16 20.68
N GLY A 2 0.78 -1.48 19.65
CA GLY A 2 0.37 -2.12 18.39
C GLY A 2 1.54 -2.74 17.58
N GLN A 3 2.71 -2.10 17.59
CA GLN A 3 3.92 -2.58 16.89
C GLN A 3 4.40 -3.93 17.48
N GLU A 4 4.64 -4.01 18.79
CA GLU A 4 4.95 -5.26 19.50
C GLU A 4 3.94 -6.40 19.23
N LEU A 5 2.64 -6.09 19.25
CA LEU A 5 1.60 -7.10 19.00
C LEU A 5 1.59 -7.61 17.55
N THR A 6 2.01 -6.78 16.60
CA THR A 6 2.01 -7.09 15.16
C THR A 6 3.32 -7.76 14.73
N PHE A 7 4.44 -7.29 15.26
CA PHE A 7 5.78 -7.67 14.81
C PHE A 7 6.55 -8.54 15.81
N GLY A 8 6.06 -8.71 17.05
CA GLY A 8 6.70 -9.54 18.07
C GLY A 8 8.01 -8.97 18.64
N GLU A 9 8.38 -7.76 18.25
CA GLU A 9 9.58 -7.04 18.68
C GLU A 9 9.22 -5.61 19.07
N ILE A 10 10.06 -4.98 19.90
CA ILE A 10 9.92 -3.57 20.27
C ILE A 10 11.12 -2.83 19.69
N LYS A 11 10.88 -1.88 18.80
CA LYS A 11 11.89 -0.94 18.31
C LYS A 11 11.79 0.39 19.05
N THR A 12 12.91 1.04 19.32
CA THR A 12 12.91 2.42 19.83
C THR A 12 12.53 3.41 18.72
N PRO A 13 12.10 4.63 19.07
CA PRO A 13 11.86 5.67 18.08
C PRO A 13 13.07 5.92 17.16
N GLU A 14 14.29 5.90 17.71
CA GLU A 14 15.53 6.13 16.97
C GLU A 14 15.79 5.02 15.94
N GLU A 15 15.60 3.75 16.31
CA GLU A 15 15.75 2.61 15.41
C GLU A 15 14.75 2.68 14.23
N VAL A 16 13.51 3.09 14.50
CA VAL A 16 12.50 3.29 13.45
C VAL A 16 12.90 4.43 12.51
N MET A 17 13.43 5.53 13.05
CA MET A 17 13.88 6.67 12.24
C MET A 17 15.07 6.30 11.36
N GLU A 18 16.05 5.57 11.87
CA GLU A 18 17.19 5.10 11.08
C GLU A 18 16.75 4.22 9.90
N GLU A 19 15.80 3.31 10.10
CA GLU A 19 15.25 2.49 9.01
C GLU A 19 14.56 3.33 7.94
N ILE A 20 13.76 4.33 8.34
CA ILE A 20 13.07 5.23 7.41
C ILE A 20 14.08 6.07 6.61
N ASP A 21 15.11 6.60 7.26
CA ASP A 21 16.10 7.48 6.64
C ASP A 21 16.96 6.75 5.60
N THR A 22 17.07 5.41 5.69
CA THR A 22 17.80 4.58 4.71
C THR A 22 17.02 4.30 3.43
N VAL A 23 15.73 4.65 3.36
CA VAL A 23 14.89 4.35 2.19
C VAL A 23 15.28 5.23 1.00
N GLU A 24 15.78 4.59 -0.06
CA GLU A 24 16.13 5.26 -1.31
C GLU A 24 14.97 5.32 -2.30
N ALA A 25 15.00 6.31 -3.20
CA ALA A 25 14.00 6.45 -4.25
C ALA A 25 13.90 5.22 -5.17
N GLY A 26 15.01 4.50 -5.39
CA GLY A 26 15.04 3.26 -6.16
C GLY A 26 14.17 2.16 -5.52
N ALA A 27 14.31 1.95 -4.22
CA ALA A 27 13.52 0.98 -3.46
C ALA A 27 12.02 1.33 -3.49
N VAL A 28 11.68 2.63 -3.41
CA VAL A 28 10.28 3.08 -3.56
C VAL A 28 9.74 2.75 -4.94
N GLN A 29 10.52 2.97 -6.01
CA GLN A 29 10.10 2.67 -7.38
C GLN A 29 9.96 1.16 -7.64
N GLU A 30 10.83 0.35 -7.05
CA GLU A 30 10.74 -1.12 -7.12
C GLU A 30 9.47 -1.62 -6.43
N LEU A 31 9.25 -1.20 -5.18
CA LEU A 31 8.05 -1.57 -4.43
C LEU A 31 6.77 -1.08 -5.12
N ALA A 32 6.78 0.12 -5.71
CA ALA A 32 5.64 0.62 -6.47
C ALA A 32 5.29 -0.30 -7.65
N ARG A 33 6.28 -0.81 -8.39
CA ARG A 33 6.03 -1.75 -9.50
C ARG A 33 5.49 -3.09 -9.02
N GLU A 34 5.86 -3.52 -7.81
CA GLU A 34 5.36 -4.76 -7.21
C GLU A 34 3.91 -4.64 -6.75
N LEU A 35 3.53 -3.49 -6.17
CA LEU A 35 2.20 -3.28 -5.58
C LEU A 35 1.17 -2.76 -6.58
N PHE A 36 1.54 -1.80 -7.41
CA PHE A 36 0.66 -1.25 -8.44
C PHE A 36 0.66 -2.17 -9.65
N ARG A 37 -0.15 -3.23 -9.57
CA ARG A 37 -0.44 -4.15 -10.67
C ARG A 37 -1.94 -4.24 -10.89
N GLU A 38 -2.37 -4.29 -12.15
CA GLU A 38 -3.79 -4.33 -12.51
C GLU A 38 -4.54 -5.49 -11.84
N ASP A 39 -3.88 -6.64 -11.67
CA ASP A 39 -4.46 -7.83 -11.04
C ASP A 39 -4.59 -7.73 -9.50
N LEU A 40 -4.00 -6.71 -8.88
CA LEU A 40 -4.11 -6.41 -7.45
C LEU A 40 -5.06 -5.24 -7.15
N LEU A 41 -5.53 -4.51 -8.18
CA LEU A 41 -6.45 -3.39 -7.98
C LEU A 41 -7.85 -3.90 -7.61
N SER A 42 -8.43 -3.31 -6.56
CA SER A 42 -9.77 -3.66 -6.06
C SER A 42 -10.56 -2.39 -5.74
N LEU A 43 -11.82 -2.32 -6.20
CA LEU A 43 -12.70 -1.18 -5.98
C LEU A 43 -14.07 -1.66 -5.45
N ALA A 44 -14.48 -1.09 -4.32
CA ALA A 44 -15.81 -1.28 -3.74
C ALA A 44 -16.63 0.01 -3.84
N LEU A 45 -17.84 -0.08 -4.39
CA LEU A 45 -18.76 1.05 -4.57
C LEU A 45 -20.07 0.77 -3.83
N ILE A 46 -20.59 1.78 -3.13
CA ILE A 46 -21.85 1.69 -2.38
C ILE A 46 -22.74 2.86 -2.78
N GLY A 47 -23.95 2.58 -3.26
CA GLY A 47 -24.92 3.58 -3.72
C GLY A 47 -25.81 3.05 -4.86
N PRO A 48 -26.74 3.86 -5.37
CA PRO A 48 -27.62 3.47 -6.47
C PRO A 48 -26.87 3.56 -7.81
N TYR A 49 -25.86 2.72 -8.00
CA TYR A 49 -25.17 2.55 -9.27
C TYR A 49 -25.77 1.34 -9.99
N ASP A 50 -26.17 1.56 -11.22
CA ASP A 50 -26.84 0.60 -12.09
C ASP A 50 -25.90 -0.07 -13.09
N ASP A 51 -24.73 0.53 -13.34
CA ASP A 51 -23.73 0.01 -14.27
C ASP A 51 -22.31 0.04 -13.69
N ALA A 52 -21.75 -1.15 -13.47
CA ALA A 52 -20.39 -1.35 -12.99
C ALA A 52 -19.33 -1.09 -14.07
N GLU A 53 -19.65 -1.20 -15.35
CA GLU A 53 -18.71 -0.99 -16.46
C GLU A 53 -18.11 0.41 -16.46
N ARG A 54 -18.92 1.41 -16.06
CA ARG A 54 -18.53 2.81 -15.97
C ARG A 54 -17.31 3.06 -15.07
N PHE A 55 -17.00 2.12 -14.19
CA PHE A 55 -15.90 2.23 -13.23
C PHE A 55 -14.71 1.33 -13.56
N ARG A 56 -14.79 0.49 -14.60
CA ARG A 56 -13.69 -0.43 -14.94
C ARG A 56 -12.42 0.27 -15.37
N SER A 57 -12.52 1.43 -16.01
CA SER A 57 -11.36 2.24 -16.38
C SER A 57 -10.58 2.80 -15.18
N LEU A 58 -11.11 2.71 -13.96
CA LEU A 58 -10.39 3.11 -12.74
C LEU A 58 -9.46 2.01 -12.22
N LEU A 59 -9.56 0.79 -12.76
CA LEU A 59 -8.77 -0.38 -12.38
C LEU A 59 -7.68 -0.71 -13.41
N THR A 60 -7.21 0.29 -14.15
CA THR A 60 -6.12 0.18 -15.14
C THR A 60 -4.97 1.13 -14.76
N LEU A 61 -3.72 0.75 -15.07
CA LEU A 61 -2.52 1.55 -14.75
C LEU A 61 -1.97 2.36 -15.91
#